data_AF-A0A4S4KCH2-F1
#
_entry.id   AF-A0A4S4KCH2-F1
#
_cell.length_a   1.000
_cell.length_b   1.000
_cell.length_c   1.000
_cell.angle_alpha   90.00
_cell.angle_beta   90.00
_cell.angle_gamma   90.00
#
_symmetry.space_group_name_H-M   'P 1'
#
loop_
_entity.id
_entity.type
_entity.pdbx_description
1 polymer ?
#
loop_
_entity_poly.entity_id
_entity_poly.type
_entity_poly.pdbx_seq_one_letter_code
_entity_poly.pdbx_strand_id
1 'polypeptide(L)'
;MPTSATVLGGSKGCARPMVWKDARRRFYWSLRAKVAWSSAMEQLAEASPGSTAEYRSRLLESLAEVDASTDRRVAAEKLEALDLCATAAQLKADHLMRRMLALAQEDRKATMNGLIRLVDNLSDDEKSALAGALASSSRSPGMSVTHAITEKGRD
;
A
#
# COMPACT_ATOMS: atom_id res chain seq x y z
N MET A 1 -49.53 -29.15 -3.77
CA MET A 1 -49.27 -28.57 -2.44
C MET A 1 -47.88 -27.95 -2.45
N PRO A 2 -47.72 -26.63 -2.33
CA PRO A 2 -46.41 -26.02 -2.31
C PRO A 2 -45.80 -26.16 -0.90
N THR A 3 -44.57 -26.67 -0.84
CA THR A 3 -43.79 -26.82 0.38
C THR A 3 -43.32 -25.44 0.84
N SER A 4 -43.94 -24.90 1.90
CA SER A 4 -43.50 -23.66 2.54
C SER A 4 -42.09 -23.82 3.09
N ALA A 5 -41.11 -23.20 2.42
CA ALA A 5 -39.79 -23.00 2.99
C ALA A 5 -39.90 -21.87 4.03
N THR A 6 -39.99 -22.25 5.30
CA THR A 6 -39.94 -21.32 6.44
C THR A 6 -38.60 -20.58 6.42
N VAL A 7 -38.63 -19.29 6.08
CA VAL A 7 -37.51 -18.38 6.32
C VAL A 7 -37.46 -18.13 7.82
N LEU A 8 -36.57 -18.82 8.52
CA LEU A 8 -36.34 -18.60 9.95
C LEU A 8 -35.58 -17.27 10.17
N GLY A 9 -36.31 -16.29 10.72
CA GLY A 9 -35.82 -15.29 11.67
C GLY A 9 -34.85 -14.22 11.15
N GLY A 10 -35.35 -12.98 10.96
CA GLY A 10 -34.50 -11.85 10.58
C GLY A 10 -35.11 -10.48 10.87
N SER A 11 -35.66 -10.24 12.06
CA SER A 11 -36.26 -8.93 12.41
C SER A 11 -35.29 -7.92 13.05
N LYS A 12 -34.01 -8.28 13.25
CA LYS A 12 -32.99 -7.40 13.86
C LYS A 12 -31.70 -7.26 13.04
N GLY A 13 -31.67 -7.76 11.80
CA GLY A 13 -30.47 -7.71 10.95
C GLY A 13 -29.28 -8.56 11.43
N CYS A 14 -29.44 -9.36 12.49
CA CYS A 14 -28.34 -10.13 13.10
C CYS A 14 -27.85 -11.30 12.24
N ALA A 15 -28.65 -11.77 11.28
CA ALA A 15 -28.30 -12.89 10.42
C ALA A 15 -28.85 -12.67 9.01
N ARG A 16 -28.08 -13.15 8.01
CA ARG A 16 -28.58 -13.23 6.64
C ARG A 16 -29.43 -14.49 6.48
N PRO A 17 -30.65 -14.40 5.92
CA PRO A 17 -31.50 -15.57 5.71
C PRO A 17 -30.81 -16.55 4.75
N MET A 18 -30.95 -17.84 5.04
CA MET A 18 -30.31 -18.91 4.28
C MET A 18 -31.23 -20.13 4.17
N VAL A 19 -31.26 -20.75 2.99
CA VAL A 19 -31.97 -22.01 2.76
C VAL A 19 -31.01 -23.17 3.06
N TRP A 20 -31.44 -24.10 3.93
CA TRP A 20 -30.63 -25.24 4.38
C TRP A 20 -30.00 -26.04 3.23
N LYS A 21 -30.77 -26.31 2.17
CA LYS A 21 -30.30 -27.04 0.97
C LYS A 21 -29.09 -26.37 0.30
N ASP A 22 -29.02 -25.04 0.33
CA ASP A 22 -27.92 -24.26 -0.26
C ASP A 22 -26.83 -23.90 0.75
N ALA A 23 -27.02 -24.23 2.03
CA ALA A 23 -26.18 -23.73 3.10
C ALA A 23 -24.72 -24.12 2.91
N ARG A 24 -24.46 -25.40 2.62
CA ARG A 24 -23.10 -25.92 2.38
C ARG A 24 -22.36 -25.11 1.31
N ARG A 25 -22.99 -24.89 0.16
CA ARG A 25 -22.36 -24.15 -0.96
C ARG A 25 -22.10 -22.69 -0.57
N ARG A 26 -23.05 -22.05 0.11
CA ARG A 26 -22.90 -20.65 0.57
C ARG A 26 -21.77 -20.52 1.59
N PHE A 27 -21.68 -21.42 2.56
CA PHE A 27 -20.60 -21.43 3.55
C PHE A 27 -19.25 -21.67 2.90
N TYR A 28 -19.16 -22.63 1.97
CA TYR A 28 -17.92 -22.91 1.24
C TYR A 28 -17.33 -21.66 0.59
N TRP A 29 -18.10 -20.97 -0.26
CA TRP A 29 -17.61 -19.77 -0.94
C TRP A 29 -17.40 -18.60 0.01
N SER A 30 -18.24 -18.46 1.05
CA SER A 30 -18.06 -17.41 2.05
C SER A 30 -16.77 -17.59 2.85
N LEU A 31 -16.45 -18.82 3.25
CA LEU A 31 -15.23 -19.13 3.98
C LEU A 31 -14.01 -18.95 3.09
N ARG A 32 -14.05 -19.47 1.86
CA ARG A 32 -12.97 -19.34 0.89
C ARG A 32 -12.63 -17.88 0.62
N ALA A 33 -13.63 -17.03 0.35
CA ALA A 33 -13.44 -15.60 0.19
C ALA A 33 -12.85 -14.93 1.44
N LYS A 34 -13.31 -15.31 2.65
CA LYS A 34 -12.77 -14.76 3.90
C LYS A 34 -11.31 -15.14 4.14
N VAL A 35 -10.93 -16.38 3.83
CA VAL A 35 -9.54 -16.85 3.96
C VAL A 35 -8.64 -16.11 2.98
N ALA A 36 -9.04 -16.02 1.71
CA ALA A 36 -8.29 -15.28 0.69
C ALA A 36 -8.12 -13.80 1.09
N TRP A 37 -9.19 -13.16 1.56
CA TRP A 37 -9.14 -11.80 2.09
C TRP A 37 -8.19 -11.65 3.27
N SER A 38 -8.27 -12.55 4.25
CA SER A 38 -7.41 -12.50 5.44
C SER A 38 -5.93 -12.61 5.08
N SER A 39 -5.59 -13.53 4.17
CA SER A 39 -4.21 -13.71 3.70
C SER A 39 -3.71 -12.49 2.93
N ALA A 40 -4.52 -11.93 2.03
CA ALA A 40 -4.18 -10.70 1.31
C ALA A 40 -3.98 -9.51 2.25
N MET A 41 -4.84 -9.36 3.25
CA MET A 41 -4.72 -8.31 4.27
C MET A 41 -3.46 -8.44 5.11
N GLU A 42 -3.05 -9.67 5.43
CA GLU A 42 -1.81 -9.95 6.17
C GLU A 42 -0.57 -9.59 5.34
N GLN A 43 -0.56 -9.92 4.05
CA GLN A 43 0.53 -9.51 3.14
C GLN A 43 0.65 -7.98 3.05
N LEU A 44 -0.48 -7.26 2.94
CA LEU A 44 -0.48 -5.80 2.96
C LEU A 44 -0.05 -5.24 4.32
N ALA A 45 -0.34 -5.95 5.41
CA ALA A 45 0.06 -5.55 6.76
C ALA A 45 1.57 -5.67 6.98
N GLU A 46 2.18 -6.76 6.53
CA GLU A 46 3.63 -6.92 6.53
C GLU A 46 4.32 -5.88 5.63
N ALA A 47 3.74 -5.58 4.48
CA ALA A 47 4.33 -4.64 3.54
C ALA A 47 4.36 -3.20 4.08
N SER A 48 3.33 -2.80 4.83
CA SER A 48 3.27 -1.48 5.48
C SER A 48 2.72 -1.59 6.90
N PRO A 49 3.57 -1.90 7.89
CA PRO A 49 3.14 -2.12 9.28
C PRO A 49 2.48 -0.90 9.92
N GLY A 50 2.86 0.32 9.49
CA GLY A 50 2.28 1.58 9.98
C GLY A 50 0.95 1.98 9.35
N SER A 51 0.39 1.17 8.44
CA SER A 51 -0.91 1.44 7.81
C SER A 51 -2.08 0.91 8.65
N THR A 52 -3.24 1.59 8.57
CA THR A 52 -4.45 1.17 9.27
C THR A 52 -5.16 0.01 8.55
N ALA A 53 -5.97 -0.73 9.29
CA ALA A 53 -6.76 -1.83 8.72
C ALA A 53 -7.76 -1.33 7.66
N GLU A 54 -8.37 -0.16 7.88
CA GLU A 54 -9.34 0.46 6.97
C GLU A 54 -8.70 0.92 5.67
N TYR A 55 -7.46 1.39 5.72
CA TYR A 55 -6.71 1.75 4.52
C TYR A 55 -6.41 0.50 3.69
N ARG A 56 -5.87 -0.54 4.34
CA ARG A 56 -5.55 -1.81 3.66
C ARG A 56 -6.80 -2.48 3.09
N SER A 57 -7.94 -2.42 3.79
CA SER A 57 -9.19 -2.99 3.28
C SER A 57 -9.65 -2.25 2.02
N ARG A 58 -9.66 -0.91 2.02
CA ARG A 58 -10.04 -0.11 0.83
C ARG A 58 -9.09 -0.34 -0.33
N LEU A 59 -7.79 -0.44 -0.06
CA LEU A 59 -6.80 -0.76 -1.08
C LEU A 59 -7.10 -2.12 -1.70
N LEU A 60 -7.33 -3.15 -0.88
CA LEU A 60 -7.65 -4.48 -1.37
C LEU A 60 -8.97 -4.54 -2.15
N GLU A 61 -10.01 -3.82 -1.71
CA GLU A 61 -11.28 -3.66 -2.45
C GLU A 61 -11.04 -3.07 -3.85
N SER A 62 -10.19 -2.04 -3.94
CA SER A 62 -9.86 -1.39 -5.20
C SER A 62 -9.04 -2.29 -6.14
N LEU A 63 -8.08 -3.05 -5.60
CA LEU A 63 -7.19 -3.91 -6.38
C LEU A 63 -7.91 -5.16 -6.89
N ALA A 64 -8.75 -5.76 -6.05
CA ALA A 64 -9.52 -6.94 -6.42
C ALA A 64 -10.81 -6.58 -7.17
N GLU A 65 -11.21 -5.30 -7.20
CA GLU A 65 -12.51 -4.84 -7.70
C GLU A 65 -13.68 -5.64 -7.07
N VAL A 66 -13.68 -5.69 -5.75
CA VAL A 66 -14.70 -6.37 -4.95
C VAL A 66 -15.27 -5.42 -3.90
N ASP A 67 -16.55 -5.59 -3.61
CA ASP A 67 -17.27 -4.80 -2.62
C ASP A 67 -18.21 -5.69 -1.78
N ALA A 68 -19.00 -5.06 -0.90
CA ALA A 68 -19.97 -5.75 -0.05
C ALA A 68 -21.13 -6.43 -0.81
N SER A 69 -21.38 -6.02 -2.06
CA SER A 69 -22.45 -6.53 -2.93
C SER A 69 -21.98 -7.69 -3.83
N THR A 70 -20.67 -7.84 -4.00
CA THR A 70 -20.03 -8.84 -4.85
C THR A 70 -20.39 -10.26 -4.39
N ASP A 71 -20.72 -11.12 -5.35
CA ASP A 71 -21.01 -12.53 -5.06
C ASP A 71 -19.79 -13.21 -4.41
N ARG A 72 -20.03 -14.06 -3.41
CA ARG A 72 -18.94 -14.67 -2.61
C ARG A 72 -18.04 -15.58 -3.42
N ARG A 73 -18.56 -16.22 -4.47
CA ARG A 73 -17.73 -17.02 -5.37
C ARG A 73 -16.82 -16.11 -6.19
N VAL A 74 -17.41 -15.08 -6.81
CA VAL A 74 -16.66 -14.11 -7.62
C VAL A 74 -15.57 -13.41 -6.78
N ALA A 75 -15.90 -13.02 -5.55
CA ALA A 75 -14.93 -12.43 -4.62
C ALA A 75 -13.77 -13.39 -4.31
N ALA A 76 -14.05 -14.67 -4.04
CA ALA A 76 -13.00 -15.67 -3.79
C ALA A 76 -12.09 -15.85 -5.00
N GLU A 77 -12.67 -16.01 -6.19
CA GLU A 77 -11.92 -16.20 -7.43
C GLU A 77 -11.04 -14.98 -7.76
N LYS A 78 -11.57 -13.75 -7.61
CA LYS A 78 -10.80 -12.51 -7.81
C LYS A 78 -9.66 -12.36 -6.81
N LEU A 79 -9.92 -12.61 -5.51
CA LEU A 79 -8.90 -12.48 -4.47
C LEU A 79 -7.78 -13.52 -4.59
N GLU A 80 -8.09 -14.73 -5.06
CA GLU A 80 -7.09 -15.78 -5.27
C GLU A 80 -6.24 -15.56 -6.53
N ALA A 81 -6.81 -14.92 -7.55
CA ALA A 81 -6.09 -14.57 -8.77
C ALA A 81 -5.25 -13.29 -8.64
N LEU A 82 -5.46 -12.51 -7.57
CA LEU A 82 -4.78 -11.22 -7.37
C LEU A 82 -3.32 -11.42 -6.99
N ASP A 83 -2.41 -10.94 -7.85
CA ASP A 83 -1.00 -10.83 -7.51
C ASP A 83 -0.72 -9.52 -6.78
N LEU A 84 -0.30 -9.62 -5.52
CA LEU A 84 0.04 -8.49 -4.67
C LEU A 84 1.54 -8.17 -4.67
N CYS A 85 2.38 -8.92 -5.40
CA CYS A 85 3.84 -8.80 -5.31
C CYS A 85 4.34 -7.38 -5.59
N ALA A 86 3.89 -6.79 -6.71
CA ALA A 86 4.29 -5.43 -7.11
C ALA A 86 3.79 -4.37 -6.11
N THR A 87 2.54 -4.47 -5.67
CA THR A 87 1.97 -3.55 -4.68
C THR A 87 2.68 -3.67 -3.34
N ALA A 88 2.97 -4.89 -2.88
CA ALA A 88 3.69 -5.14 -1.64
C ALA A 88 5.12 -4.59 -1.71
N ALA A 89 5.82 -4.74 -2.84
CA ALA A 89 7.13 -4.16 -3.04
C ALA A 89 7.10 -2.63 -2.94
N GLN A 90 6.12 -1.99 -3.59
CA GLN A 90 5.94 -0.54 -3.51
C GLN A 90 5.66 -0.07 -2.07
N LEU A 91 4.74 -0.73 -1.37
CA LEU A 91 4.40 -0.39 0.01
C LEU A 91 5.60 -0.53 0.96
N LYS A 92 6.42 -1.58 0.77
CA LYS A 92 7.66 -1.78 1.52
C LYS A 92 8.66 -0.67 1.26
N ALA A 93 8.84 -0.26 0.00
CA ALA A 93 9.72 0.84 -0.37
C ALA A 93 9.26 2.15 0.26
N ASP A 94 7.97 2.48 0.16
CA ASP A 94 7.38 3.68 0.76
C ASP A 94 7.53 3.69 2.29
N HIS A 95 7.29 2.54 2.94
CA HIS A 95 7.47 2.40 4.38
C HIS A 95 8.94 2.61 4.79
N LEU A 96 9.87 1.99 4.06
CA LEU A 96 11.31 2.14 4.29
C LEU A 96 11.74 3.59 4.15
N MET A 97 11.29 4.29 3.09
CA MET A 97 11.62 5.71 2.88
C MET A 97 11.14 6.58 4.03
N ARG A 98 9.89 6.40 4.50
CA ARG A 98 9.38 7.15 5.66
C ARG A 98 10.20 6.89 6.92
N ARG A 99 10.62 5.64 7.15
CA ARG A 99 11.47 5.29 8.30
C ARG A 99 12.88 5.87 8.18
N MET A 100 13.49 5.87 6.99
CA MET A 100 14.78 6.49 6.77
C MET A 100 14.73 8.00 7.00
N LEU A 101 13.67 8.68 6.57
CA LEU A 101 13.48 10.11 6.83
C LEU A 101 13.31 10.42 8.32
N ALA A 102 12.51 9.62 9.04
CA ALA A 102 12.37 9.76 10.48
C ALA A 102 13.72 9.57 11.19
N LEU A 103 14.47 8.52 10.82
CA LEU A 103 15.80 8.27 11.37
C LEU A 103 16.79 9.40 11.05
N ALA A 104 16.73 9.99 9.86
CA ALA A 104 17.58 11.11 9.47
C ALA A 104 17.30 12.38 10.32
N GLN A 105 16.07 12.55 10.79
CA GLN A 105 15.69 13.64 11.69
C GLN A 105 16.20 13.40 13.12
N GLU A 106 16.20 12.15 13.57
CA GLU A 106 16.68 11.76 14.90
C GLU A 106 18.22 11.71 14.98
N ASP A 107 18.86 11.01 14.04
CA ASP A 107 20.32 10.88 13.94
C ASP A 107 20.78 10.91 12.47
N ARG A 108 21.06 12.13 12.01
CA ARG A 108 21.59 12.40 10.68
C ARG A 108 22.92 11.68 10.42
N LYS A 109 23.79 11.58 11.43
CA LYS A 109 25.15 11.04 11.26
C LYS A 109 25.11 9.53 11.07
N ALA A 110 24.35 8.82 11.89
CA ALA A 110 24.15 7.39 11.75
C ALA A 110 23.50 7.03 10.40
N THR A 111 22.49 7.81 9.98
CA THR A 111 21.83 7.61 8.69
C THR A 111 22.80 7.78 7.52
N MET A 112 23.61 8.85 7.52
CA MET A 112 24.59 9.10 6.47
C MET A 112 25.66 8.00 6.40
N ASN A 113 26.17 7.55 7.54
CA ASN A 113 27.12 6.44 7.60
C ASN A 113 26.50 5.13 7.06
N GLY A 114 25.21 4.90 7.31
CA GLY A 114 24.47 3.78 6.74
C GLY A 114 24.36 3.85 5.22
N LEU A 115 24.04 5.03 4.68
CA LEU A 115 23.97 5.25 3.23
C LEU A 115 25.32 5.02 2.56
N ILE A 116 26.43 5.49 3.14
CA ILE A 116 27.78 5.25 2.60
C ILE A 116 28.05 3.74 2.46
N ARG A 117 27.72 2.95 3.48
CA ARG A 117 27.86 1.48 3.43
C ARG A 117 26.96 0.82 2.38
N LEU A 118 25.77 1.38 2.12
CA LEU A 118 24.90 0.88 1.05
C LEU A 118 25.52 1.16 -0.33
N VAL A 119 26.11 2.34 -0.51
CA VAL A 119 26.81 2.70 -1.75
C VAL A 119 27.98 1.77 -2.04
N ASP A 120 28.67 1.28 -1.01
CA ASP A 120 29.76 0.30 -1.17
C ASP A 120 29.28 -1.01 -1.81
N ASN A 121 28.00 -1.37 -1.65
CA ASN A 121 27.39 -2.58 -2.19
C ASN A 121 26.72 -2.38 -3.58
N LEU A 122 26.70 -1.14 -4.09
CA LEU A 122 26.16 -0.84 -5.41
C LEU A 122 27.12 -1.24 -6.53
N SER A 123 26.57 -1.62 -7.67
CA SER A 123 27.31 -1.76 -8.92
C SER A 123 27.84 -0.42 -9.43
N ASP A 124 28.79 -0.43 -10.36
CA ASP A 124 29.38 0.80 -10.92
C ASP A 124 28.33 1.63 -11.69
N ASP A 125 27.40 0.98 -12.37
CA ASP A 125 26.29 1.64 -13.06
C ASP A 125 25.38 2.37 -12.06
N GLU A 126 25.01 1.72 -10.96
CA GLU A 126 24.16 2.32 -9.91
C GLU A 126 24.89 3.47 -9.17
N LYS A 127 26.19 3.33 -8.93
CA LYS A 127 27.02 4.40 -8.36
C LYS A 127 27.05 5.62 -9.28
N SER A 128 27.17 5.41 -10.58
CA SER A 128 27.15 6.50 -11.57
C SER A 128 25.79 7.22 -11.61
N ALA A 129 24.69 6.46 -11.56
CA ALA A 129 23.33 7.01 -11.51
C ALA A 129 23.11 7.84 -10.24
N LEU A 130 23.58 7.34 -9.09
CA LEU A 130 23.52 8.05 -7.81
C LEU A 130 24.34 9.36 -7.84
N ALA A 131 25.56 9.31 -8.38
CA ALA A 131 26.40 10.50 -8.52
C ALA A 131 25.73 11.56 -9.41
N GLY A 132 25.10 11.14 -10.51
CA GLY A 132 24.29 12.01 -11.38
C GLY A 132 23.12 12.66 -10.63
N ALA A 133 22.37 11.88 -9.84
CA ALA A 133 21.28 12.39 -9.03
C ALA A 133 21.74 13.44 -8.02
N LEU A 134 22.84 13.18 -7.30
CA LEU A 134 23.43 14.14 -6.34
C LEU A 134 23.90 15.43 -7.02
N ALA A 135 24.55 15.33 -8.19
CA ALA A 135 25.01 16.48 -8.96
C ALA A 135 23.85 17.33 -9.52
N SER A 136 22.68 16.72 -9.77
CA SER A 136 21.49 17.42 -10.25
C SER A 136 20.71 18.14 -9.14
N SER A 137 20.76 17.62 -7.91
CA SER A 137 20.05 18.16 -6.75
C SER A 137 20.57 19.55 -6.31
N SER A 138 21.84 19.86 -6.60
CA SER A 138 22.43 21.19 -6.34
C SER A 138 21.97 22.27 -7.33
N ARG A 139 21.26 21.90 -8.41
CA ARG A 139 20.63 22.85 -9.33
C ARG A 139 19.14 23.03 -8.99
N SER A 140 18.86 23.52 -7.78
CA SER A 140 17.55 24.11 -7.49
C SER A 140 17.46 25.47 -8.20
N PRO A 141 16.53 25.70 -9.15
CA PRO A 141 16.37 26.98 -9.83
C PRO A 141 15.70 27.97 -8.88
N GLY A 142 16.47 28.58 -7.98
CA GLY A 142 15.92 29.49 -6.99
C GLY A 142 16.97 30.17 -6.14
N MET A 143 17.87 30.94 -6.75
CA MET A 143 18.38 32.23 -6.21
C MET A 143 19.40 32.81 -7.20
N SER A 144 18.99 33.72 -8.09
CA SER A 144 19.89 34.74 -8.62
C SER A 144 19.30 36.09 -8.21
N VAL A 145 19.59 36.50 -6.97
CA VAL A 145 19.40 37.87 -6.55
C VAL A 145 20.40 38.71 -7.34
N THR A 146 19.94 39.28 -8.45
CA THR A 146 20.65 40.36 -9.13
C THR A 146 20.40 41.65 -8.34
N HIS A 147 21.24 41.92 -7.34
CA HIS A 147 21.40 43.28 -6.83
C HIS A 147 22.15 44.09 -7.89
N ALA A 148 21.41 44.81 -8.73
CA ALA A 148 21.97 45.87 -9.56
C ALA A 148 22.31 47.06 -8.64
N ILE A 149 23.54 47.08 -8.11
CA ILE A 149 24.12 48.30 -7.55
C ILE A 149 24.76 49.01 -8.74
N THR A 150 24.01 49.94 -9.37
CA THR A 150 24.62 50.93 -10.24
C THR A 150 25.09 52.10 -9.38
N GLU A 151 26.39 52.08 -9.11
CA GLU A 151 27.20 53.23 -8.75
C GLU A 151 26.88 54.39 -9.71
N LYS A 152 26.39 55.52 -9.20
CA LYS A 152 26.32 56.77 -9.96
C LYS A 152 27.12 57.83 -9.22
N GLY A 153 28.36 57.99 -9.71
CA GLY A 153 28.95 59.29 -10.05
C GLY A 153 29.04 60.33 -8.94
N ARG A 154 30.22 60.37 -8.33
CA ARG A 154 30.94 61.59 -7.95
C ARG A 154 30.91 62.58 -9.12
N ASP A 155 30.32 63.76 -8.90
CA ASP A 155 30.84 65.10 -9.20
C ASP A 155 29.94 66.17 -8.55
#